data_AF-A0A089LL29-F1
#
_entry.id   AF-A0A089LL29-F1
#
_cell.length_a   1.000
_cell.length_b   1.000
_cell.length_c   1.000
_cell.angle_alpha   90.00
_cell.angle_beta   90.00
_cell.angle_gamma   90.00
#
_symmetry.space_group_name_H-M   'P 1'
#
loop_
_entity.id
_entity.type
_entity.pdbx_description
1 polymer ?
#
loop_
_entity_poly.entity_id
_entity_poly.type
_entity_poly.pdbx_seq_one_letter_code
_entity_poly.pdbx_strand_id
1 'polypeptide(L)'
;MAEPLKAMYNKEFLRSLGTKIHAVYGSFDTDGFTATAMREPWEELELKARMRRITETLGTYLPSHYEEALNILYAIDKDCVGFPYLIFPDFVEVFGGKEEHWELSMAALERFTPKSSAEFAVRPFMLRDPQRMMKQMLIWAEHPDEHVRRLASEGSRPRLPWGQALPVFKRDPSPVLPLLEKLKADPSLYVRKSVANNLNDIAKDHPAVVIETARRWKGNNVNTDWIVRHGCRSLIRKAAPEIMELFGYAPEESGAPLVTAAVLAAEPAELRIGDHCELQYALTIREGEPVRIRIEYGIDFVKAGGKTSRKLFLLSDKTVPGGSRLSGARTHRWADLTTRRHYPGQHTLTLLVNGREAASTSLLLEPQNERGTVQ
;
A
#
# COMPACT_ATOMS: atom_id res chain seq x y z
N MET A 1 8.87 -23.43 1.26
CA MET A 1 8.18 -22.25 0.69
C MET A 1 7.08 -21.87 1.65
N ALA A 2 6.80 -20.58 1.85
CA ALA A 2 5.64 -20.17 2.65
C ALA A 2 4.35 -20.61 1.94
N GLU A 3 3.35 -21.08 2.68
CA GLU A 3 2.06 -21.44 2.11
C GLU A 3 1.38 -20.22 1.48
N PRO A 4 0.71 -20.38 0.32
CA PRO A 4 -0.06 -19.29 -0.29
C PRO A 4 -1.16 -18.80 0.65
N LEU A 5 -1.37 -17.48 0.71
CA LEU A 5 -2.38 -16.88 1.60
C LEU A 5 -3.80 -17.43 1.38
N LYS A 6 -4.14 -17.88 0.15
CA LYS A 6 -5.43 -18.52 -0.17
C LYS A 6 -5.70 -19.83 0.57
N ALA A 7 -4.66 -20.48 1.10
CA ALA A 7 -4.76 -21.76 1.83
C ALA A 7 -5.43 -21.62 3.21
N MET A 8 -5.58 -20.40 3.75
CA MET A 8 -6.39 -20.16 4.96
C MET A 8 -7.85 -20.56 4.78
N TYR A 9 -8.37 -20.47 3.54
CA TYR A 9 -9.68 -20.96 3.19
C TYR A 9 -9.53 -22.43 2.79
N ASN A 10 -9.89 -23.30 3.72
CA ASN A 10 -9.84 -24.74 3.57
C ASN A 10 -11.07 -25.37 4.23
N LYS A 11 -11.19 -26.70 4.13
CA LYS A 11 -12.34 -27.45 4.67
C LYS A 11 -12.53 -27.25 6.18
N GLU A 12 -11.45 -27.18 6.94
CA GLU A 12 -11.50 -27.00 8.39
C GLU A 12 -12.06 -25.63 8.76
N PHE A 13 -11.60 -24.56 8.09
CA PHE A 13 -12.16 -23.23 8.26
C PHE A 13 -13.66 -23.18 7.96
N LEU A 14 -14.09 -23.77 6.83
CA LEU A 14 -15.50 -23.76 6.42
C LEU A 14 -16.39 -24.54 7.38
N ARG A 15 -15.94 -25.70 7.86
CA ARG A 15 -16.67 -26.47 8.88
C ARG A 15 -16.73 -25.74 10.21
N SER A 16 -15.64 -25.11 10.63
CA SER A 16 -15.60 -24.31 11.86
C SER A 16 -16.58 -23.14 11.78
N LEU A 17 -16.57 -22.40 10.66
CA LEU A 17 -17.54 -21.34 10.39
C LEU A 17 -18.99 -21.85 10.39
N GLY A 18 -19.26 -22.93 9.66
CA GLY A 18 -20.60 -23.51 9.60
C GLY A 18 -21.11 -24.00 10.95
N THR A 19 -20.23 -24.61 11.76
CA THR A 19 -20.57 -25.05 13.14
C THR A 19 -20.95 -23.86 14.03
N LYS A 20 -20.22 -22.75 13.93
CA LYS A 20 -20.56 -21.51 14.66
C LYS A 20 -21.93 -20.99 14.25
N ILE A 21 -22.22 -20.94 12.94
CA ILE A 21 -23.51 -20.50 12.43
C ILE A 21 -24.63 -21.45 12.88
N HIS A 22 -24.44 -22.76 12.75
CA HIS A 22 -25.41 -23.78 13.16
C HIS A 22 -25.79 -23.67 14.64
N ALA A 23 -24.83 -23.34 15.50
CA ALA A 23 -25.09 -23.16 16.93
C ALA A 23 -26.09 -22.03 17.25
N VAL A 24 -26.22 -21.02 16.37
CA VAL A 24 -27.15 -19.89 16.53
C VAL A 24 -28.32 -19.93 15.53
N TYR A 25 -28.22 -20.76 14.49
CA TYR A 25 -29.21 -20.98 13.44
C TYR A 25 -29.27 -22.48 13.10
N GLY A 26 -30.05 -23.23 13.87
CA GLY A 26 -30.03 -24.71 13.87
C GLY A 26 -30.43 -25.39 12.55
N SER A 27 -31.03 -24.66 11.60
CA SER A 27 -31.31 -25.17 10.25
C SER A 27 -30.13 -24.99 9.28
N PHE A 28 -29.02 -24.40 9.70
CA PHE A 28 -27.83 -24.24 8.86
C PHE A 28 -27.20 -25.60 8.54
N ASP A 29 -27.25 -26.02 7.28
CA ASP A 29 -26.59 -27.23 6.80
C ASP A 29 -25.08 -27.00 6.61
N THR A 30 -24.30 -27.31 7.64
CA THR A 30 -22.85 -27.13 7.67
C THR A 30 -22.12 -27.96 6.61
N ASP A 31 -22.57 -29.19 6.37
CA ASP A 31 -21.91 -30.10 5.43
C ASP A 31 -22.25 -29.71 3.99
N GLY A 32 -23.52 -29.38 3.70
CA GLY A 32 -23.94 -28.82 2.42
C GLY A 32 -23.23 -27.50 2.09
N PHE A 33 -23.14 -26.58 3.05
CA PHE A 33 -22.40 -25.32 2.90
C PHE A 33 -20.93 -25.57 2.53
N THR A 34 -20.25 -26.44 3.29
CA THR A 34 -18.83 -26.76 3.07
C THR A 34 -18.62 -27.38 1.69
N ALA A 35 -19.44 -28.37 1.32
CA ALA A 35 -19.36 -29.04 0.03
C ALA A 35 -19.67 -28.11 -1.16
N THR A 36 -20.62 -27.19 -0.99
CA THR A 36 -20.99 -26.22 -2.02
C THR A 36 -19.90 -25.17 -2.23
N ALA A 37 -19.35 -24.62 -1.15
CA ALA A 37 -18.28 -23.64 -1.23
C ALA A 37 -17.03 -24.21 -1.93
N MET A 38 -16.64 -25.45 -1.58
CA MET A 38 -15.47 -26.13 -2.14
C MET A 38 -15.70 -26.84 -3.47
N ARG A 39 -16.89 -26.71 -4.09
CA ARG A 39 -17.16 -27.31 -5.40
C ARG A 39 -16.19 -26.73 -6.44
N GLU A 40 -15.75 -27.58 -7.37
CA GLU A 40 -14.94 -27.18 -8.53
C GLU A 40 -15.48 -25.89 -9.19
N PRO A 41 -14.61 -24.96 -9.63
CA PRO A 41 -13.14 -25.06 -9.70
C PRO A 41 -12.40 -24.48 -8.47
N TRP A 42 -12.63 -24.98 -7.25
CA TRP A 42 -12.07 -24.40 -6.01
C TRP A 42 -10.53 -24.29 -5.99
N GLU A 43 -9.83 -25.28 -6.54
CA GLU A 43 -8.37 -25.27 -6.56
C GLU A 43 -7.79 -24.19 -7.49
N GLU A 44 -8.53 -23.81 -8.53
CA GLU A 44 -8.17 -22.72 -9.44
C GLU A 44 -8.45 -21.33 -8.86
N LEU A 45 -9.35 -21.23 -7.86
CA LEU A 45 -9.71 -19.95 -7.26
C LEU A 45 -8.56 -19.35 -6.46
N GLU A 46 -8.23 -18.10 -6.78
CA GLU A 46 -7.34 -17.25 -6.00
C GLU A 46 -8.05 -16.64 -4.78
N LEU A 47 -7.29 -16.04 -3.86
CA LEU A 47 -7.76 -15.61 -2.53
C LEU A 47 -9.10 -14.85 -2.53
N LYS A 48 -9.23 -13.81 -3.37
CA LYS A 48 -10.45 -12.99 -3.44
C LYS A 48 -11.64 -13.76 -4.01
N ALA A 49 -11.41 -14.67 -4.97
CA ALA A 49 -12.45 -15.49 -5.55
C ALA A 49 -12.93 -16.56 -4.55
N ARG A 50 -12.02 -17.15 -3.75
CA ARG A 50 -12.40 -18.03 -2.63
C ARG A 50 -13.25 -17.29 -1.59
N MET A 51 -12.83 -16.08 -1.20
CA MET A 51 -13.60 -15.24 -0.29
C MET A 51 -15.02 -14.96 -0.82
N ARG A 52 -15.14 -14.52 -2.09
CA ARG A 52 -16.44 -14.25 -2.72
C ARG A 52 -17.30 -15.51 -2.86
N ARG A 53 -16.72 -16.66 -3.22
CA ARG A 53 -17.42 -17.95 -3.26
C ARG A 53 -18.02 -18.32 -1.91
N ILE A 54 -17.27 -18.11 -0.82
CA ILE A 54 -17.77 -18.37 0.54
C ILE A 54 -18.95 -17.45 0.86
N THR A 55 -18.81 -16.15 0.59
CA THR A 55 -19.87 -15.16 0.79
C THR A 55 -21.15 -15.52 0.04
N GLU A 56 -21.04 -15.82 -1.26
CA GLU A 56 -22.18 -16.19 -2.10
C GLU A 56 -22.84 -17.47 -1.61
N THR A 57 -22.04 -18.46 -1.19
CA THR A 57 -22.56 -19.70 -0.60
C THR A 57 -23.26 -19.43 0.73
N LEU A 58 -22.72 -18.56 1.60
CA LEU A 58 -23.42 -18.16 2.83
C LEU A 58 -24.82 -17.60 2.51
N GLY A 59 -24.94 -16.76 1.48
CA GLY A 59 -26.22 -16.21 1.06
C GLY A 59 -27.26 -17.22 0.60
N THR A 60 -26.86 -18.44 0.20
CA THR A 60 -27.80 -19.51 -0.16
C THR A 60 -28.20 -20.38 1.03
N TYR A 61 -27.41 -20.39 2.11
CA TYR A 61 -27.65 -21.20 3.32
C TYR A 61 -28.18 -20.38 4.50
N LEU A 62 -28.07 -19.05 4.46
CA LEU A 62 -28.70 -18.11 5.39
C LEU A 62 -30.11 -17.74 4.93
N PRO A 63 -30.95 -17.15 5.82
CA PRO A 63 -32.24 -16.61 5.45
C PRO A 63 -32.15 -15.63 4.27
N SER A 64 -33.17 -15.65 3.40
CA SER A 64 -33.24 -14.75 2.23
C SER A 64 -33.49 -13.29 2.62
N HIS A 65 -34.04 -13.06 3.82
CA HIS A 65 -34.19 -11.72 4.37
C HIS A 65 -32.85 -11.23 4.93
N TYR A 66 -32.33 -10.14 4.36
CA TYR A 66 -30.98 -9.65 4.65
C TYR A 66 -30.75 -9.32 6.12
N GLU A 67 -31.74 -8.72 6.79
CA GLU A 67 -31.65 -8.38 8.21
C GLU A 67 -31.55 -9.62 9.10
N GLU A 68 -32.31 -10.68 8.80
CA GLU A 68 -32.25 -11.95 9.52
C GLU A 68 -30.87 -12.62 9.36
N ALA A 69 -30.33 -12.61 8.13
CA ALA A 69 -28.99 -13.12 7.87
C ALA A 69 -27.92 -12.33 8.65
N LEU A 70 -28.03 -10.99 8.71
CA LEU A 70 -27.12 -10.16 9.51
C LEU A 70 -27.21 -10.49 11.00
N ASN A 71 -28.43 -10.68 11.55
CA ASN A 71 -28.62 -11.03 12.96
C ASN A 71 -27.93 -12.35 13.33
N ILE A 72 -27.92 -13.32 12.41
CA ILE A 72 -27.18 -14.58 12.59
C ILE A 72 -25.67 -14.33 12.59
N LEU A 73 -25.15 -13.54 11.64
CA LEU A 73 -23.72 -13.22 11.58
C LEU A 73 -23.26 -12.41 12.82
N TYR A 74 -24.11 -11.50 13.31
CA TYR A 74 -23.89 -10.74 14.54
C TYR A 74 -23.84 -11.62 15.78
N ALA A 75 -24.53 -12.76 15.80
CA ALA A 75 -24.51 -13.66 16.95
C ALA A 75 -23.15 -14.37 17.12
N ILE A 76 -22.33 -14.43 16.06
CA ILE A 76 -21.05 -15.15 16.05
C ILE A 76 -19.81 -14.26 15.82
N ASP A 77 -20.00 -12.98 15.51
CA ASP A 77 -18.94 -12.08 15.05
C ASP A 77 -17.77 -11.89 16.03
N LYS A 78 -18.02 -12.03 17.34
CA LYS A 78 -17.00 -11.92 18.38
C LYS A 78 -15.92 -13.00 18.26
N ASP A 79 -16.28 -14.17 17.74
CA ASP A 79 -15.36 -15.30 17.53
C ASP A 79 -14.79 -15.33 16.11
N CYS A 80 -15.15 -14.37 15.28
CA CYS A 80 -14.82 -14.31 13.85
C CYS A 80 -13.85 -13.16 13.58
N VAL A 81 -12.62 -13.30 14.08
CA VAL A 81 -11.58 -12.25 14.04
C VAL A 81 -10.44 -12.61 13.10
N GLY A 82 -9.96 -11.61 12.36
CA GLY A 82 -8.80 -11.72 11.47
C GLY A 82 -9.17 -11.77 9.99
N PHE A 83 -8.13 -11.93 9.18
CA PHE A 83 -8.23 -11.82 7.72
C PHE A 83 -9.26 -12.77 7.06
N PRO A 84 -9.42 -14.05 7.47
CA PRO A 84 -10.42 -14.94 6.87
C PRO A 84 -11.86 -14.42 6.99
N TYR A 85 -12.14 -13.55 7.97
CA TYR A 85 -13.47 -13.02 8.24
C TYR A 85 -13.77 -11.72 7.48
N LEU A 86 -12.96 -11.38 6.47
CA LEU A 86 -13.34 -10.39 5.46
C LEU A 86 -14.63 -10.79 4.70
N ILE A 87 -15.01 -12.08 4.76
CA ILE A 87 -16.29 -12.59 4.24
C ILE A 87 -17.52 -11.90 4.87
N PHE A 88 -17.44 -11.36 6.10
CA PHE A 88 -18.60 -10.70 6.73
C PHE A 88 -18.86 -9.30 6.15
N PRO A 89 -17.87 -8.39 6.06
CA PRO A 89 -18.03 -7.19 5.26
C PRO A 89 -18.36 -7.49 3.78
N ASP A 90 -17.76 -8.53 3.19
CA ASP A 90 -18.06 -8.93 1.82
C ASP A 90 -19.53 -9.37 1.65
N PHE A 91 -20.12 -10.01 2.65
CA PHE A 91 -21.56 -10.33 2.68
C PHE A 91 -22.43 -9.08 2.61
N VAL A 92 -22.05 -8.03 3.33
CA VAL A 92 -22.72 -6.72 3.24
C VAL A 92 -22.56 -6.11 1.85
N GLU A 93 -21.38 -6.22 1.25
CA GLU A 93 -21.14 -5.77 -0.13
C GLU A 93 -22.07 -6.46 -1.14
N VAL A 94 -22.23 -7.78 -1.03
CA VAL A 94 -23.01 -8.60 -1.96
C VAL A 94 -24.52 -8.42 -1.78
N PHE A 95 -25.01 -8.48 -0.55
CA PHE A 95 -26.45 -8.58 -0.26
C PHE A 95 -27.06 -7.28 0.30
N GLY A 96 -26.23 -6.37 0.80
CA GLY A 96 -26.65 -5.09 1.39
C GLY A 96 -26.82 -3.94 0.40
N GLY A 97 -26.63 -4.20 -0.90
CA GLY A 97 -26.63 -3.15 -1.91
C GLY A 97 -27.98 -2.45 -2.14
N LYS A 98 -29.12 -2.94 -1.65
CA LYS A 98 -30.40 -2.25 -1.90
C LYS A 98 -30.52 -0.94 -1.12
N GLU A 99 -31.27 0.02 -1.67
CA GLU A 99 -31.46 1.33 -1.04
C GLU A 99 -32.11 1.23 0.34
N GLU A 100 -33.11 0.35 0.47
CA GLU A 100 -33.79 0.04 1.74
C GLU A 100 -32.87 -0.55 2.81
N HIS A 101 -31.73 -1.13 2.41
CA HIS A 101 -30.76 -1.74 3.32
C HIS A 101 -29.65 -0.78 3.77
N TRP A 102 -29.63 0.47 3.31
CA TRP A 102 -28.49 1.38 3.57
C TRP A 102 -28.10 1.44 5.05
N GLU A 103 -29.07 1.72 5.93
CA GLU A 103 -28.80 1.88 7.37
C GLU A 103 -28.28 0.57 7.99
N LEU A 104 -28.90 -0.56 7.62
CA LEU A 104 -28.46 -1.90 8.06
C LEU A 104 -27.03 -2.19 7.60
N SER A 105 -26.71 -1.88 6.34
CA SER A 105 -25.38 -2.10 5.77
C SER A 105 -24.31 -1.21 6.41
N MET A 106 -24.60 0.08 6.65
CA MET A 106 -23.63 0.95 7.33
C MET A 106 -23.36 0.46 8.75
N ALA A 107 -24.40 0.11 9.51
CA ALA A 107 -24.26 -0.45 10.85
C ALA A 107 -23.47 -1.78 10.84
N ALA A 108 -23.72 -2.64 9.85
CA ALA A 108 -23.01 -3.92 9.70
C ALA A 108 -21.51 -3.70 9.41
N LEU A 109 -21.17 -2.81 8.48
CA LEU A 109 -19.78 -2.51 8.13
C LEU A 109 -19.01 -1.90 9.30
N GLU A 110 -19.64 -0.98 10.02
CA GLU A 110 -19.11 -0.40 11.26
C GLU A 110 -18.86 -1.47 12.33
N ARG A 111 -19.78 -2.42 12.49
CA ARG A 111 -19.67 -3.51 13.47
C ARG A 111 -18.61 -4.55 13.10
N PHE A 112 -18.48 -4.91 11.83
CA PHE A 112 -17.53 -5.93 11.39
C PHE A 112 -16.11 -5.42 11.23
N THR A 113 -15.91 -4.12 10.93
CA THR A 113 -14.56 -3.59 10.65
C THR A 113 -13.54 -3.74 11.78
N PRO A 114 -13.89 -3.71 13.09
CA PRO A 114 -12.92 -3.95 14.17
C PRO A 114 -12.47 -5.41 14.27
N LYS A 115 -13.24 -6.35 13.70
CA LYS A 115 -12.92 -7.80 13.73
C LYS A 115 -12.09 -8.23 12.53
N SER A 116 -12.23 -7.55 11.40
CA SER A 116 -11.42 -7.77 10.20
C SER A 116 -11.07 -6.44 9.52
N SER A 117 -11.81 -6.04 8.47
CA SER A 117 -11.76 -4.73 7.83
C SER A 117 -12.88 -4.61 6.80
N ALA A 118 -13.64 -3.52 6.82
CA ALA A 118 -14.65 -3.23 5.81
C ALA A 118 -14.11 -2.43 4.61
N GLU A 119 -12.78 -2.26 4.48
CA GLU A 119 -12.14 -1.36 3.51
C GLU A 119 -12.49 -1.66 2.04
N PHE A 120 -12.83 -2.91 1.71
CA PHE A 120 -13.29 -3.30 0.38
C PHE A 120 -14.79 -3.08 0.21
N ALA A 121 -15.56 -3.53 1.20
CA ALA A 121 -17.01 -3.60 1.17
C ALA A 121 -17.69 -2.22 1.13
N VAL A 122 -17.08 -1.18 1.68
CA VAL A 122 -17.61 0.20 1.59
C VAL A 122 -17.53 0.80 0.19
N ARG A 123 -16.71 0.23 -0.71
CA ARG A 123 -16.34 0.88 -1.97
C ARG A 123 -17.46 0.83 -3.02
N PRO A 124 -18.24 -0.25 -3.16
CA PRO A 124 -19.41 -0.23 -4.03
C PRO A 124 -20.47 0.81 -3.61
N PHE A 125 -20.70 0.98 -2.31
CA PHE A 125 -21.58 2.04 -1.79
C PHE A 125 -21.06 3.43 -2.17
N MET A 126 -19.75 3.64 -2.04
CA MET A 126 -19.07 4.88 -2.42
C MET A 126 -19.10 5.16 -3.92
N LEU A 127 -19.06 4.13 -4.77
CA LEU A 127 -19.17 4.30 -6.22
C LEU A 127 -20.59 4.63 -6.66
N ARG A 128 -21.60 4.09 -5.97
CA ARG A 128 -22.99 4.38 -6.25
C ARG A 128 -23.39 5.78 -5.80
N ASP A 129 -23.07 6.15 -4.57
CA ASP A 129 -23.39 7.46 -4.00
C ASP A 129 -22.21 8.01 -3.18
N PRO A 130 -21.24 8.66 -3.87
CA PRO A 130 -20.07 9.22 -3.20
C PRO A 130 -20.43 10.27 -2.15
N GLN A 131 -21.48 11.07 -2.37
CA GLN A 131 -21.84 12.15 -1.47
C GLN A 131 -22.39 11.60 -0.15
N ARG A 132 -23.34 10.66 -0.23
CA ARG A 132 -23.90 10.02 0.97
C ARG A 132 -22.84 9.22 1.71
N MET A 133 -22.01 8.45 0.99
CA MET A 133 -20.97 7.66 1.64
C MET A 133 -19.92 8.55 2.32
N MET A 134 -19.51 9.68 1.72
CA MET A 134 -18.54 10.57 2.37
C MET A 134 -19.12 11.28 3.60
N LYS A 135 -20.43 11.55 3.66
CA LYS A 135 -21.08 11.98 4.91
C LYS A 135 -20.95 10.91 6.00
N GLN A 136 -21.17 9.63 5.67
CA GLN A 136 -20.96 8.53 6.62
C GLN A 136 -19.48 8.42 7.04
N MET A 137 -18.53 8.57 6.12
CA MET A 137 -17.10 8.55 6.45
C MET A 137 -16.71 9.67 7.42
N LEU A 138 -17.31 10.85 7.30
CA LEU A 138 -17.09 11.96 8.23
C LEU A 138 -17.62 11.65 9.63
N ILE A 139 -18.77 10.96 9.75
CA ILE A 139 -19.30 10.47 11.02
C ILE A 139 -18.34 9.45 11.62
N TRP A 140 -17.93 8.44 10.84
CA TRP A 140 -16.99 7.41 11.29
C TRP A 140 -15.62 7.94 11.68
N ALA A 141 -15.20 9.08 11.14
CA ALA A 141 -13.95 9.74 11.53
C ALA A 141 -13.96 10.29 12.96
N GLU A 142 -15.13 10.46 13.58
CA GLU A 142 -15.29 10.87 14.98
C GLU A 142 -15.49 9.70 15.95
N HIS A 143 -15.60 8.48 15.42
CA HIS A 143 -15.95 7.31 16.23
C HIS A 143 -14.87 7.00 17.29
N PRO A 144 -15.24 6.56 18.51
CA PRO A 144 -14.26 6.27 19.59
C PRO A 144 -13.30 5.12 19.23
N ASP A 145 -13.77 4.14 18.46
CA ASP A 145 -12.96 3.02 17.97
C ASP A 145 -12.05 3.44 16.79
N GLU A 146 -10.75 3.20 16.94
CA GLU A 146 -9.74 3.49 15.91
C GLU A 146 -9.94 2.69 14.61
N HIS A 147 -10.54 1.50 14.67
CA HIS A 147 -10.80 0.68 13.49
C HIS A 147 -11.85 1.32 12.57
N VAL A 148 -12.85 1.97 13.15
CA VAL A 148 -13.90 2.71 12.42
C VAL A 148 -13.34 4.01 11.85
N ARG A 149 -12.55 4.76 12.62
CA ARG A 149 -11.84 5.96 12.10
C ARG A 149 -10.88 5.60 10.97
N ARG A 150 -10.15 4.49 11.11
CA ARG A 150 -9.25 3.99 10.06
C ARG A 150 -10.05 3.58 8.83
N LEU A 151 -11.19 2.90 8.98
CA LEU A 151 -12.07 2.54 7.86
C LEU A 151 -12.47 3.78 7.06
N ALA A 152 -12.81 4.89 7.74
CA ALA A 152 -13.16 6.13 7.06
C ALA A 152 -12.06 6.58 6.10
N SER A 153 -10.82 6.69 6.60
CA SER A 153 -9.66 7.08 5.79
C SER A 153 -9.27 6.01 4.75
N GLU A 154 -9.30 4.73 5.10
CA GLU A 154 -8.79 3.66 4.23
C GLU A 154 -9.77 3.33 3.11
N GLY A 155 -11.05 3.19 3.46
CA GLY A 155 -12.12 2.88 2.53
C GLY A 155 -12.29 3.94 1.46
N SER A 156 -11.99 5.19 1.77
CA SER A 156 -12.03 6.34 0.83
C SER A 156 -10.74 6.53 0.02
N ARG A 157 -9.73 5.66 0.14
CA ARG A 157 -8.48 5.80 -0.63
C ARG A 157 -8.73 5.70 -2.14
N PRO A 158 -8.22 6.65 -2.94
CA PRO A 158 -8.37 6.62 -4.40
C PRO A 158 -7.78 5.35 -5.05
N ARG A 159 -6.69 4.81 -4.46
CA ARG A 159 -5.86 3.73 -5.02
C ARG A 159 -5.56 2.64 -3.98
N LEU A 160 -6.60 2.16 -3.29
CA LEU A 160 -6.48 1.07 -2.32
C LEU A 160 -5.94 -0.21 -2.98
N PRO A 161 -4.84 -0.82 -2.49
CA PRO A 161 -4.37 -2.12 -2.96
C PRO A 161 -5.43 -3.20 -2.78
N TRP A 162 -5.57 -4.11 -3.76
CA TRP A 162 -6.55 -5.21 -3.78
C TRP A 162 -8.04 -4.79 -3.73
N GLY A 163 -8.33 -3.51 -3.56
CA GLY A 163 -9.66 -2.93 -3.65
C GLY A 163 -9.94 -2.36 -5.03
N GLN A 164 -11.23 -2.25 -5.36
CA GLN A 164 -11.68 -1.58 -6.58
C GLN A 164 -11.22 -0.12 -6.57
N ALA A 165 -10.59 0.41 -7.62
CA ALA A 165 -10.22 1.84 -7.62
C ALA A 165 -11.46 2.74 -7.45
N LEU A 166 -11.26 3.97 -6.96
CA LEU A 166 -12.31 5.00 -6.91
C LEU A 166 -11.97 6.11 -7.92
N PRO A 167 -12.34 5.97 -9.21
CA PRO A 167 -11.98 6.95 -10.24
C PRO A 167 -12.45 8.36 -9.92
N VAL A 168 -13.61 8.49 -9.26
CA VAL A 168 -14.17 9.78 -8.84
C VAL A 168 -13.20 10.56 -7.95
N PHE A 169 -12.54 9.91 -6.99
CA PHE A 169 -11.57 10.56 -6.10
C PHE A 169 -10.17 10.67 -6.67
N LYS A 170 -9.84 9.85 -7.68
CA LYS A 170 -8.63 10.08 -8.48
C LYS A 170 -8.77 11.31 -9.36
N ARG A 171 -9.98 11.59 -9.86
CA ARG A 171 -10.27 12.77 -10.68
C ARG A 171 -10.37 14.03 -9.83
N ASP A 172 -11.09 13.97 -8.72
CA ASP A 172 -11.26 15.08 -7.79
C ASP A 172 -11.12 14.61 -6.34
N PRO A 173 -10.03 14.94 -5.63
CA PRO A 173 -9.83 14.55 -4.25
C PRO A 173 -10.62 15.43 -3.26
N SER A 174 -11.27 16.51 -3.71
CA SER A 174 -11.94 17.49 -2.84
C SER A 174 -12.90 16.88 -1.79
N PRO A 175 -13.68 15.81 -2.08
CA PRO A 175 -14.56 15.22 -1.07
C PRO A 175 -13.82 14.51 0.06
N VAL A 176 -12.59 14.05 -0.20
CA VAL A 176 -11.78 13.28 0.76
C VAL A 176 -10.98 14.21 1.68
N LEU A 177 -10.66 15.43 1.24
CA LEU A 177 -9.81 16.35 2.01
C LEU A 177 -10.39 16.72 3.40
N PRO A 178 -11.69 17.04 3.56
CA PRO A 178 -12.26 17.34 4.87
C PRO A 178 -12.13 16.18 5.87
N LEU A 179 -12.25 14.94 5.37
CA LEU A 179 -12.04 13.74 6.17
C LEU A 179 -10.60 13.63 6.65
N LEU A 180 -9.62 13.83 5.77
CA LEU A 180 -8.21 13.78 6.16
C LEU A 180 -7.85 14.92 7.13
N GLU A 181 -8.44 16.10 6.95
CA GLU A 181 -8.30 17.24 7.85
C GLU A 181 -8.76 16.91 9.27
N LYS A 182 -9.90 16.20 9.40
CA LYS A 182 -10.42 15.73 10.70
C LYS A 182 -9.50 14.72 11.38
N LEU A 183 -8.84 13.84 10.61
CA LEU A 183 -7.98 12.77 11.14
C LEU A 183 -6.49 13.12 11.21
N LYS A 184 -6.09 14.36 10.84
CA LYS A 184 -4.67 14.76 10.68
C LYS A 184 -3.82 14.70 11.95
N ALA A 185 -4.45 14.57 13.13
CA ALA A 185 -3.75 14.50 14.42
C ALA A 185 -4.17 13.28 15.25
N ASP A 186 -4.81 12.27 14.63
CA ASP A 186 -5.37 11.12 15.32
C ASP A 186 -4.35 10.44 16.27
N PRO A 187 -4.73 10.08 17.51
CA PRO A 187 -3.82 9.44 18.46
C PRO A 187 -3.39 8.03 18.03
N SER A 188 -4.17 7.34 17.20
CA SER A 188 -3.83 6.01 16.70
C SER A 188 -2.83 6.04 15.54
N LEU A 189 -1.71 5.34 15.69
CA LEU A 189 -0.77 5.14 14.57
C LEU A 189 -1.42 4.36 13.41
N TYR A 190 -2.39 3.48 13.69
CA TYR A 190 -3.11 2.73 12.66
C TYR A 190 -3.93 3.66 11.76
N VAL A 191 -4.65 4.62 12.35
CA VAL A 191 -5.37 5.66 11.60
C VAL A 191 -4.39 6.55 10.85
N ARG A 192 -3.33 7.06 11.49
CA ARG A 192 -2.34 7.94 10.84
C ARG A 192 -1.68 7.30 9.63
N LYS A 193 -1.37 6.00 9.68
CA LYS A 193 -0.86 5.23 8.52
C LYS A 193 -1.82 5.30 7.34
N SER A 194 -3.12 5.15 7.59
CA SER A 194 -4.15 5.27 6.56
C SER A 194 -4.21 6.67 5.96
N VAL A 195 -4.25 7.71 6.80
CA VAL A 195 -4.30 9.12 6.35
C VAL A 195 -3.08 9.44 5.47
N ALA A 196 -1.89 9.03 5.91
CA ALA A 196 -0.66 9.19 5.14
C ALA A 196 -0.69 8.42 3.80
N ASN A 197 -1.25 7.21 3.78
CA ASN A 197 -1.39 6.45 2.54
C ASN A 197 -2.41 7.09 1.59
N ASN A 198 -3.49 7.66 2.12
CA ASN A 198 -4.50 8.38 1.34
C ASN A 198 -3.89 9.64 0.70
N LEU A 199 -3.18 10.48 1.48
CA LEU A 199 -2.41 11.61 0.94
C LEU A 199 -1.41 11.17 -0.14
N ASN A 200 -0.68 10.09 0.10
CA ASN A 200 0.28 9.57 -0.88
C ASN A 200 -0.40 9.03 -2.16
N ASP A 201 -1.64 8.54 -2.06
CA ASP A 201 -2.42 8.13 -3.23
C ASP A 201 -2.89 9.35 -4.02
N ILE A 202 -3.35 10.42 -3.34
CA ILE A 202 -3.72 11.70 -3.95
C ILE A 202 -2.51 12.31 -4.68
N ALA A 203 -1.31 12.28 -4.07
CA ALA A 203 -0.09 12.85 -4.64
C ALA A 203 0.34 12.25 -6.00
N LYS A 204 -0.21 11.09 -6.39
CA LYS A 204 0.07 10.45 -7.69
C LYS A 204 -0.62 11.16 -8.85
N ASP A 205 -1.77 11.78 -8.60
CA ASP A 205 -2.61 12.45 -9.60
C ASP A 205 -2.69 13.96 -9.34
N HIS A 206 -2.65 14.38 -8.07
CA HIS A 206 -2.81 15.78 -7.63
C HIS A 206 -1.67 16.21 -6.70
N PRO A 207 -0.41 16.26 -7.18
CA PRO A 207 0.74 16.61 -6.34
C PRO A 207 0.61 18.00 -5.70
N ALA A 208 0.11 19.00 -6.43
CA ALA A 208 -0.05 20.37 -5.93
C ALA A 208 -0.94 20.46 -4.67
N VAL A 209 -2.07 19.74 -4.66
CA VAL A 209 -2.99 19.66 -3.51
C VAL A 209 -2.28 19.12 -2.26
N VAL A 210 -1.44 18.09 -2.44
CA VAL A 210 -0.70 17.48 -1.32
C VAL A 210 0.44 18.39 -0.85
N ILE A 211 1.11 19.12 -1.76
CA ILE A 211 2.13 20.11 -1.41
C ILE A 211 1.52 21.23 -0.57
N GLU A 212 0.39 21.78 -1.01
CA GLU A 212 -0.33 22.82 -0.26
C GLU A 212 -0.80 22.32 1.11
N THR A 213 -1.37 21.11 1.15
CA THR A 213 -1.79 20.48 2.41
C THR A 213 -0.60 20.29 3.37
N ALA A 214 0.53 19.80 2.86
CA ALA A 214 1.75 19.61 3.64
C ALA A 214 2.27 20.94 4.22
N ARG A 215 2.26 22.02 3.44
CA ARG A 215 2.62 23.37 3.91
C ARG A 215 1.72 23.87 5.03
N ARG A 216 0.41 23.69 4.89
CA ARG A 216 -0.56 24.12 5.92
C ARG A 216 -0.45 23.30 7.21
N TRP A 217 -0.14 22.00 7.09
CA TRP A 217 -0.20 21.07 8.21
C TRP A 217 1.09 21.00 9.03
N LYS A 218 2.25 21.05 8.36
CA LYS A 218 3.55 20.83 8.99
C LYS A 218 3.86 21.88 10.08
N GLY A 219 4.47 21.42 11.17
CA GLY A 219 4.99 22.25 12.27
C GLY A 219 4.02 22.43 13.44
N ASN A 220 2.75 22.01 13.29
CA ASN A 220 1.73 22.27 14.30
C ASN A 220 1.57 21.14 15.33
N ASN A 221 1.83 19.89 14.96
CA ASN A 221 1.60 18.72 15.81
C ASN A 221 2.49 17.54 15.36
N VAL A 222 3.09 16.81 16.30
CA VAL A 222 4.02 15.70 16.00
C VAL A 222 3.37 14.56 15.21
N ASN A 223 2.10 14.25 15.50
CA ASN A 223 1.32 13.24 14.78
C ASN A 223 1.04 13.70 13.35
N THR A 224 0.71 14.97 13.17
CA THR A 224 0.48 15.57 11.85
C THR A 224 1.78 15.61 11.04
N ASP A 225 2.90 15.99 11.64
CA ASP A 225 4.20 16.00 10.99
C ASP A 225 4.62 14.61 10.50
N TRP A 226 4.32 13.58 11.29
CA TRP A 226 4.50 12.19 10.89
C TRP A 226 3.65 11.87 9.65
N ILE A 227 2.35 12.22 9.66
CA ILE A 227 1.45 11.99 8.52
C ILE A 227 1.97 12.68 7.27
N VAL A 228 2.34 13.96 7.37
CA VAL A 228 2.82 14.78 6.25
C VAL A 228 4.10 14.16 5.66
N ARG A 229 5.07 13.78 6.51
CA ARG A 229 6.30 13.10 6.06
C ARG A 229 6.00 11.80 5.32
N HIS A 230 5.13 10.95 5.87
CA HIS A 230 4.77 9.68 5.26
C HIS A 230 3.87 9.80 4.02
N GLY A 231 3.04 10.83 3.95
CA GLY A 231 2.16 11.14 2.83
C GLY A 231 2.89 11.75 1.64
N CYS A 232 3.92 12.55 1.89
CA CYS A 232 4.75 13.14 0.84
C CYS A 232 5.86 12.20 0.33
N ARG A 233 5.99 10.97 0.84
CA ARG A 233 7.12 10.06 0.52
C ARG A 233 7.36 9.86 -0.98
N SER A 234 6.30 9.80 -1.80
CA SER A 234 6.48 9.67 -3.25
C SER A 234 6.99 10.95 -3.89
N LEU A 235 6.61 12.12 -3.36
CA LEU A 235 7.10 13.42 -3.83
C LEU A 235 8.56 13.63 -3.41
N ILE A 236 8.93 13.23 -2.19
CA ILE A 236 10.31 13.22 -1.70
C ILE A 236 11.19 12.34 -2.60
N ARG A 237 10.73 11.12 -2.93
CA ARG A 237 11.45 10.23 -3.84
C ARG A 237 11.56 10.78 -5.27
N LYS A 238 10.62 11.64 -5.69
CA LYS A 238 10.68 12.36 -6.97
C LYS A 238 11.50 13.66 -6.86
N ALA A 239 12.02 13.98 -5.67
CA ALA A 239 12.69 15.23 -5.35
C ALA A 239 11.91 16.48 -5.78
N ALA A 240 10.59 16.50 -5.52
CA ALA A 240 9.76 17.67 -5.79
C ALA A 240 10.29 18.89 -5.01
N PRO A 241 10.71 19.98 -5.67
CA PRO A 241 11.48 21.06 -5.04
C PRO A 241 10.84 21.62 -3.77
N GLU A 242 9.55 21.93 -3.83
CA GLU A 242 8.79 22.52 -2.73
C GLU A 242 8.69 21.59 -1.51
N ILE A 243 8.66 20.28 -1.76
CA ILE A 243 8.64 19.27 -0.70
C ILE A 243 10.03 19.06 -0.12
N MET A 244 11.06 19.08 -0.97
CA MET A 244 12.45 18.97 -0.53
C MET A 244 12.78 20.14 0.42
N GLU A 245 12.45 21.36 0.03
CA GLU A 245 12.56 22.55 0.86
C GLU A 245 11.76 22.42 2.17
N LEU A 246 10.49 22.01 2.09
CA LEU A 246 9.61 21.85 3.26
C LEU A 246 10.18 20.88 4.32
N PHE A 247 10.96 19.87 3.92
CA PHE A 247 11.61 18.92 4.81
C PHE A 247 13.07 19.27 5.13
N GLY A 248 13.53 20.46 4.74
CA GLY A 248 14.85 21.00 5.04
C GLY A 248 15.98 20.38 4.22
N TYR A 249 15.66 19.71 3.10
CA TYR A 249 16.70 19.27 2.17
C TYR A 249 17.28 20.49 1.46
N ALA A 250 18.60 20.64 1.55
CA ALA A 250 19.27 21.80 0.97
C ALA A 250 19.01 21.87 -0.54
N PRO A 251 18.54 23.03 -1.06
CA PRO A 251 18.50 23.25 -2.49
C PRO A 251 19.93 23.37 -3.04
N GLU A 252 20.08 23.18 -4.34
CA GLU A 252 21.23 23.77 -5.02
C GLU A 252 21.06 25.28 -4.99
N GLU A 253 22.07 25.99 -4.47
CA GLU A 253 22.14 27.43 -4.64
C GLU A 253 22.60 27.69 -6.07
N SER A 254 22.03 28.72 -6.71
CA SER A 254 22.44 29.11 -8.07
C SER A 254 23.94 29.43 -8.06
N GLY A 255 24.73 28.57 -8.71
CA GLY A 255 26.19 28.71 -8.83
C GLY A 255 27.03 27.86 -7.87
N ALA A 256 26.44 27.13 -6.92
CA ALA A 256 27.19 26.28 -5.98
C ALA A 256 26.53 24.89 -5.79
N PRO A 257 27.06 23.82 -6.41
CA PRO A 257 26.51 22.48 -6.26
C PRO A 257 26.64 22.00 -4.81
N LEU A 258 25.62 21.31 -4.31
CA LEU A 258 25.64 20.73 -2.96
C LEU A 258 26.75 19.68 -2.79
N VAL A 259 27.01 18.93 -3.86
CA VAL A 259 28.05 17.90 -3.92
C VAL A 259 29.21 18.45 -4.76
N THR A 260 30.39 18.58 -4.16
CA THR A 260 31.58 19.15 -4.82
C THR A 260 32.47 18.09 -5.46
N ALA A 261 32.39 16.86 -4.98
CA ALA A 261 33.06 15.70 -5.57
C ALA A 261 32.23 14.44 -5.28
N ALA A 262 32.16 13.51 -6.23
CA ALA A 262 31.55 12.21 -6.02
C ALA A 262 32.15 11.14 -6.93
N VAL A 263 32.12 9.91 -6.45
CA VAL A 263 32.52 8.70 -7.19
C VAL A 263 31.55 7.58 -6.88
N LEU A 264 31.29 6.75 -7.89
CA LEU A 264 30.53 5.52 -7.78
C LEU A 264 31.24 4.44 -8.61
N ALA A 265 31.51 3.30 -7.98
CA ALA A 265 32.05 2.11 -8.62
C ALA A 265 31.12 0.91 -8.37
N ALA A 266 31.14 -0.06 -9.28
CA ALA A 266 30.41 -1.31 -9.17
C ALA A 266 31.36 -2.46 -9.49
N GLU A 267 31.52 -3.40 -8.55
CA GLU A 267 32.45 -4.53 -8.70
C GLU A 267 31.73 -5.86 -8.42
N PRO A 268 31.83 -6.85 -9.33
CA PRO A 268 32.41 -6.75 -10.67
C PRO A 268 31.57 -5.84 -11.60
N ALA A 269 32.21 -5.27 -12.62
CA ALA A 269 31.56 -4.45 -13.64
C ALA A 269 30.87 -5.29 -14.74
N GLU A 270 31.11 -6.60 -14.76
CA GLU A 270 30.47 -7.58 -15.64
C GLU A 270 30.01 -8.77 -14.78
N LEU A 271 28.72 -9.13 -14.86
CA LEU A 271 28.15 -10.24 -14.09
C LEU A 271 26.95 -10.85 -14.79
N ARG A 272 26.53 -12.05 -14.37
CA ARG A 272 25.39 -12.76 -14.96
C ARG A 272 24.11 -12.54 -14.15
N ILE A 273 22.96 -12.71 -14.80
CA ILE A 273 21.67 -12.76 -14.08
C ILE A 273 21.73 -13.86 -13.01
N GLY A 274 21.43 -13.49 -11.77
CA GLY A 274 21.57 -14.32 -10.58
C GLY A 274 22.72 -13.91 -9.65
N ASP A 275 23.72 -13.22 -10.17
CA ASP A 275 24.90 -12.77 -9.42
C ASP A 275 24.61 -11.50 -8.59
N HIS A 276 25.65 -10.94 -7.99
CA HIS A 276 25.59 -9.68 -7.27
C HIS A 276 26.84 -8.83 -7.56
N CYS A 277 26.70 -7.51 -7.43
CA CYS A 277 27.82 -6.59 -7.36
C CYS A 277 27.82 -5.82 -6.04
N GLU A 278 28.98 -5.33 -5.65
CA GLU A 278 29.14 -4.34 -4.60
C GLU A 278 29.26 -2.94 -5.23
N LEU A 279 28.38 -2.04 -4.79
CA LEU A 279 28.43 -0.62 -5.14
C LEU A 279 29.24 0.10 -4.08
N GLN A 280 30.35 0.73 -4.47
CA GLN A 280 31.15 1.58 -3.60
C GLN A 280 30.98 3.02 -4.00
N TYR A 281 30.70 3.90 -3.04
CA TYR A 281 30.50 5.31 -3.32
C TYR A 281 31.23 6.18 -2.31
N ALA A 282 31.66 7.35 -2.76
CA ALA A 282 32.09 8.43 -1.90
C ALA A 282 31.65 9.77 -2.48
N LEU A 283 31.38 10.74 -1.61
CA LEU A 283 30.99 12.09 -2.00
C LEU A 283 31.45 13.11 -0.96
N THR A 284 31.63 14.35 -1.39
CA THR A 284 31.97 15.50 -0.54
C THR A 284 30.84 16.52 -0.65
N ILE A 285 30.33 16.94 0.51
CA ILE A 285 29.35 18.01 0.63
C ILE A 285 30.08 19.35 0.68
N ARG A 286 29.52 20.39 0.04
CA ARG A 286 30.09 21.75 0.10
C ARG A 286 30.26 22.22 1.55
N GLU A 287 31.26 23.06 1.77
CA GLU A 287 31.46 23.74 3.06
C GLU A 287 30.25 24.61 3.43
N GLY A 288 29.98 24.76 4.72
CA GLY A 288 28.88 25.59 5.23
C GLY A 288 28.09 24.95 6.37
N GLU A 289 26.88 25.46 6.57
CA GLU A 289 25.96 24.99 7.62
C GLU A 289 25.56 23.52 7.44
N PRO A 290 25.13 22.83 8.51
CA PRO A 290 24.60 21.47 8.40
C PRO A 290 23.43 21.38 7.42
N VAL A 291 23.50 20.41 6.51
CA VAL A 291 22.51 20.20 5.44
C VAL A 291 21.84 18.85 5.59
N ARG A 292 20.52 18.79 5.33
CA ARG A 292 19.83 17.51 5.19
C ARG A 292 20.03 16.95 3.80
N ILE A 293 20.50 15.71 3.75
CA ILE A 293 20.77 14.99 2.50
C ILE A 293 20.02 13.67 2.44
N ARG A 294 19.58 13.34 1.23
CA ARG A 294 19.03 12.05 0.84
C ARG A 294 19.94 11.46 -0.22
N ILE A 295 20.64 10.38 0.12
CA ILE A 295 21.53 9.66 -0.79
C ILE A 295 20.79 8.43 -1.31
N GLU A 296 20.70 8.30 -2.62
CA GLU A 296 20.09 7.18 -3.31
C GLU A 296 21.05 6.66 -4.38
N TYR A 297 20.90 5.40 -4.78
CA TYR A 297 21.41 4.96 -6.07
C TYR A 297 20.24 4.61 -6.99
N GLY A 298 20.35 5.02 -8.25
CA GLY A 298 19.47 4.64 -9.34
C GLY A 298 20.09 3.52 -10.15
N ILE A 299 19.26 2.58 -10.61
CA ILE A 299 19.63 1.66 -11.68
C ILE A 299 18.67 1.87 -12.85
N ASP A 300 19.22 2.16 -14.01
CA ASP A 300 18.52 2.19 -15.28
C ASP A 300 18.43 0.77 -15.83
N PHE A 301 17.39 0.05 -15.39
CA PHE A 301 17.18 -1.34 -15.77
C PHE A 301 16.83 -1.47 -17.24
N VAL A 302 17.60 -2.27 -17.98
CA VAL A 302 17.25 -2.72 -19.33
C VAL A 302 15.95 -3.53 -19.26
N LYS A 303 15.07 -3.30 -20.23
CA LYS A 303 13.79 -4.00 -20.39
C LYS A 303 13.81 -4.88 -21.64
N ALA A 304 12.79 -5.74 -21.78
CA ALA A 304 12.65 -6.66 -22.90
C ALA A 304 12.85 -6.03 -24.29
N GLY A 305 12.46 -4.77 -24.46
CA GLY A 305 12.60 -4.02 -25.73
C GLY A 305 13.83 -3.10 -25.81
N GLY A 306 14.88 -3.32 -25.01
CA GLY A 306 16.11 -2.54 -25.02
C GLY A 306 16.03 -1.14 -24.38
N LYS A 307 14.82 -0.60 -24.17
CA LYS A 307 14.61 0.63 -23.38
C LYS A 307 15.03 0.43 -21.92
N THR A 308 15.41 1.52 -21.26
CA THR A 308 15.74 1.53 -19.84
C THR A 308 14.61 2.13 -19.00
N SER A 309 14.55 1.74 -17.73
CA SER A 309 13.68 2.36 -16.73
C SER A 309 14.40 2.47 -15.40
N ARG A 310 14.49 3.69 -14.89
CA ARG A 310 15.13 3.96 -13.61
C ARG A 310 14.36 3.40 -12.43
N LYS A 311 15.08 2.79 -11.49
CA LYS A 311 14.60 2.48 -10.14
C LYS A 311 15.56 3.03 -9.11
N LEU A 312 15.04 3.83 -8.19
CA LEU A 312 15.81 4.39 -7.07
C LEU A 312 15.76 3.49 -5.84
N PHE A 313 16.88 3.44 -5.13
CA PHE A 313 17.08 2.72 -3.87
C PHE A 313 17.73 3.65 -2.85
N LEU A 314 17.17 3.70 -1.65
CA LEU A 314 17.66 4.56 -0.57
C LEU A 314 18.95 3.99 0.03
N LEU A 315 19.99 4.84 0.14
CA LEU A 315 21.21 4.56 0.89
C LEU A 315 21.18 5.24 2.26
N SER A 316 20.85 6.53 2.29
CA SER A 316 20.83 7.32 3.53
C SER A 316 19.88 8.51 3.44
N ASP A 317 19.36 8.97 4.58
CA ASP A 317 18.52 10.17 4.72
C ASP A 317 18.81 10.81 6.08
N LYS A 318 19.71 11.79 6.13
CA LYS A 318 20.26 12.35 7.38
C LYS A 318 20.75 13.78 7.20
N THR A 319 20.90 14.49 8.31
CA THR A 319 21.62 15.77 8.35
C THR A 319 23.11 15.53 8.54
N VAL A 320 23.95 16.25 7.80
CA VAL A 320 25.42 16.18 7.88
C VAL A 320 26.01 17.59 7.96
N PRO A 321 27.16 17.78 8.63
CA PRO A 321 27.90 19.05 8.55
C PRO A 321 28.30 19.40 7.10
N GLY A 322 28.42 20.69 6.78
CA GLY A 322 29.13 21.11 5.56
C GLY A 322 30.58 20.61 5.56
N GLY A 323 31.15 20.43 4.36
CA GLY A 323 32.50 19.87 4.19
C GLY A 323 32.61 18.36 4.42
N SER A 324 31.52 17.70 4.85
CA SER A 324 31.53 16.26 5.15
C SER A 324 31.92 15.43 3.93
N ARG A 325 32.90 14.55 4.12
CA ARG A 325 33.18 13.43 3.21
C ARG A 325 32.45 12.20 3.68
N LEU A 326 31.59 11.66 2.82
CA LEU A 326 30.79 10.47 3.08
C LEU A 326 31.23 9.36 2.14
N SER A 327 31.21 8.12 2.63
CA SER A 327 31.43 6.93 1.81
C SER A 327 30.59 5.77 2.33
N GLY A 328 30.45 4.75 1.49
CA GLY A 328 29.80 3.50 1.88
C GLY A 328 29.83 2.47 0.77
N ALA A 329 29.40 1.26 1.13
CA ALA A 329 29.24 0.14 0.22
C ALA A 329 27.81 -0.41 0.27
N ARG A 330 27.32 -0.96 -0.86
CA ARG A 330 26.01 -1.61 -0.94
C ARG A 330 26.03 -2.75 -1.93
N THR A 331 25.74 -3.97 -1.46
CA THR A 331 25.49 -5.10 -2.35
C THR A 331 24.15 -4.97 -3.07
N HIS A 332 24.15 -5.13 -4.39
CA HIS A 332 22.97 -5.29 -5.23
C HIS A 332 22.92 -6.69 -5.83
N ARG A 333 21.80 -7.40 -5.61
CA ARG A 333 21.58 -8.73 -6.18
C ARG A 333 20.80 -8.61 -7.48
N TRP A 334 21.32 -9.22 -8.54
CA TRP A 334 20.76 -9.24 -9.90
C TRP A 334 19.97 -10.52 -10.19
N ALA A 335 19.30 -11.04 -9.18
CA ALA A 335 18.46 -12.22 -9.28
C ALA A 335 17.01 -11.82 -9.58
N ASP A 336 16.35 -12.61 -10.44
CA ASP A 336 14.94 -12.39 -10.76
C ASP A 336 14.05 -12.49 -9.53
N LEU A 337 13.06 -11.59 -9.50
CA LEU A 337 12.04 -11.50 -8.47
C LEU A 337 10.67 -11.74 -9.11
N THR A 338 9.69 -12.17 -8.32
CA THR A 338 8.28 -12.27 -8.75
C THR A 338 7.73 -10.96 -9.34
N THR A 339 8.31 -9.82 -8.95
CA THR A 339 7.92 -8.47 -9.39
C THR A 339 8.88 -7.83 -10.38
N ARG A 340 10.01 -8.47 -10.70
CA ARG A 340 11.02 -7.92 -11.61
C ARG A 340 11.85 -9.02 -12.26
N ARG A 341 11.79 -9.06 -13.59
CA ARG A 341 12.73 -9.79 -14.43
C ARG A 341 13.86 -8.87 -14.88
N HIS A 342 15.08 -9.39 -14.92
CA HIS A 342 16.26 -8.73 -15.45
C HIS A 342 16.48 -9.16 -16.91
N TYR A 343 17.09 -8.28 -17.68
CA TYR A 343 17.38 -8.50 -19.09
C TYR A 343 18.87 -8.24 -19.32
N PRO A 344 19.56 -9.01 -20.15
CA PRO A 344 20.96 -8.75 -20.46
C PRO A 344 21.17 -7.37 -21.09
N GLY A 345 22.38 -6.84 -20.94
CA GLY A 345 22.82 -5.57 -21.53
C GLY A 345 23.44 -4.61 -20.50
N GLN A 346 23.84 -3.44 -20.99
CA GLN A 346 24.47 -2.42 -20.18
C GLN A 346 23.45 -1.70 -19.30
N HIS A 347 23.67 -1.74 -18.00
CA HIS A 347 22.89 -1.06 -16.97
C HIS A 347 23.66 0.14 -16.43
N THR A 348 23.05 1.31 -16.42
CA THR A 348 23.65 2.50 -15.80
C THR A 348 23.27 2.55 -14.32
N LEU A 349 24.27 2.79 -13.48
CA LEU A 349 24.11 3.03 -12.06
C LEU A 349 24.47 4.48 -11.76
N THR A 350 23.61 5.17 -11.03
CA THR A 350 23.77 6.60 -10.74
C THR A 350 23.68 6.83 -9.24
N LEU A 351 24.59 7.60 -8.67
CA LEU A 351 24.51 8.12 -7.31
C LEU A 351 23.72 9.43 -7.35
N LEU A 352 22.69 9.55 -6.51
CA LEU A 352 21.88 10.75 -6.42
C LEU A 352 21.93 11.33 -5.01
N VAL A 353 22.05 12.65 -4.92
CA VAL A 353 21.91 13.40 -3.67
C VAL A 353 20.79 14.41 -3.83
N ASN A 354 19.79 14.35 -2.96
CA ASN A 354 18.58 15.17 -3.02
C ASN A 354 17.90 15.13 -4.41
N GLY A 355 17.95 13.97 -5.07
CA GLY A 355 17.37 13.73 -6.41
C GLY A 355 18.21 14.20 -7.60
N ARG A 356 19.40 14.74 -7.35
CA ARG A 356 20.32 15.19 -8.41
C ARG A 356 21.44 14.19 -8.59
N GLU A 357 21.81 13.92 -9.84
CA GLU A 357 22.90 13.01 -10.16
C GLU A 357 24.24 13.60 -9.73
N ALA A 358 25.03 12.82 -8.98
CA ALA A 358 26.34 13.23 -8.47
C ALA A 358 27.48 12.45 -9.13
N ALA A 359 27.27 11.17 -9.43
CA ALA A 359 28.23 10.30 -10.11
C ALA A 359 27.48 9.17 -10.83
N SER A 360 28.10 8.55 -11.82
CA SER A 360 27.54 7.38 -12.50
C SER A 360 28.62 6.38 -12.91
N THR A 361 28.24 5.12 -13.00
CA THR A 361 29.03 4.04 -13.59
C THR A 361 28.12 3.13 -14.41
N SER A 362 28.68 2.14 -15.10
CA SER A 362 27.93 1.14 -15.85
C SER A 362 28.36 -0.27 -15.48
N LEU A 363 27.42 -1.19 -15.62
CA LEU A 363 27.58 -2.63 -15.44
C LEU A 363 27.10 -3.34 -16.70
N LEU A 364 27.81 -4.33 -17.19
CA LEU A 364 27.30 -5.29 -18.18
C LEU A 364 26.65 -6.48 -17.47
N LEU A 365 25.37 -6.72 -17.77
CA LEU A 365 24.65 -7.89 -17.30
C LEU A 365 24.55 -8.94 -18.41
N GLU A 366 25.09 -10.12 -18.19
CA GLU A 366 25.02 -11.25 -19.10
C GLU A 366 23.82 -12.17 -18.79
N PRO A 367 23.34 -12.97 -19.76
CA PRO A 367 22.35 -14.01 -19.48
C PRO A 367 22.77 -14.93 -18.34
N GLN A 368 21.78 -15.52 -17.65
CA GLN A 368 22.03 -16.60 -16.72
C GLN A 368 22.71 -17.77 -17.48
N ASN A 369 23.67 -18.46 -16.85
CA ASN A 369 24.23 -19.67 -17.46
C ASN A 369 23.10 -20.62 -17.85
N GLU A 370 23.03 -20.99 -19.13
CA GLU A 370 22.33 -22.20 -19.53
C GLU A 370 22.95 -23.32 -18.71
N ARG A 371 22.18 -23.96 -17.83
CA ARG A 371 22.61 -25.24 -17.29
C ARG A 371 22.82 -26.11 -18.51
N GLY A 372 24.09 -26.43 -18.81
CA GLY A 372 24.41 -27.38 -19.85
C GLY A 372 23.49 -28.56 -19.72
N THR A 373 22.75 -28.83 -20.79
CA THR A 373 22.08 -30.11 -20.99
C THR A 373 23.16 -31.15 -20.79
N VAL A 374 23.16 -31.80 -19.63
CA VAL A 374 23.94 -33.01 -19.44
C VAL A 374 23.25 -34.03 -20.34
N GLN A 375 23.82 -34.23 -21.54
CA GLN A 375 23.55 -35.40 -22.36
C GLN A 375 24.14 -36.64 -21.71
#